data_AF-A0A7K3WS77-F1
#
_entry.id   AF-A0A7K3WS77-F1
#
_cell.length_a   1.000
_cell.length_b   1.000
_cell.length_c   1.000
_cell.angle_alpha   90.00
_cell.angle_beta   90.00
_cell.angle_gamma   90.00
#
_symmetry.space_group_name_H-M   'P 1'
#
loop_
_entity.id
_entity.type
_entity.pdbx_description
1 polymer ?
#
loop_
_entity_poly.entity_id
_entity_poly.type
_entity_poly.pdbx_seq_one_letter_code
_entity_poly.pdbx_strand_id
1 'polypeptide(L)'
;MKFRVSACGLTILLLFILSSISVSAQTKSIDPTAKKGVFEQNGMRLTPKQLLKITESNPEAYQEMKKAKENYDFANVLGFIGGGLIGWPIGTAIGGGEPHWILAGVGGAVLLCIIPLSNGYNNRSMNAVEMYNSGLVQSQYKVPSFKLGSTQNGIGLLISF
;
A
#
# COMPACT_ATOMS: atom_id res chain seq x y z
N MET A 1 58.15 -10.55 14.87
CA MET A 1 56.98 -10.94 15.69
C MET A 1 55.97 -11.63 14.77
N LYS A 2 55.95 -12.97 14.71
CA LYS A 2 55.11 -13.75 13.78
C LYS A 2 53.82 -14.15 14.51
N PHE A 3 52.70 -13.53 14.17
CA PHE A 3 51.38 -13.94 14.66
C PHE A 3 51.01 -15.29 14.03
N ARG A 4 51.08 -16.37 14.81
CA ARG A 4 50.57 -17.69 14.42
C ARG A 4 49.07 -17.72 14.69
N VAL A 5 48.27 -17.33 13.70
CA VAL A 5 46.82 -17.50 13.75
C VAL A 5 46.53 -18.99 13.54
N SER A 6 45.97 -19.65 14.57
CA SER A 6 45.66 -21.09 14.53
C SER A 6 44.53 -21.36 13.53
N ALA A 7 44.66 -22.39 12.69
CA ALA A 7 43.69 -22.74 11.65
C ALA A 7 42.26 -22.93 12.20
N CYS A 8 42.14 -23.34 13.46
CA CYS A 8 40.88 -23.50 14.17
C CYS A 8 40.21 -22.16 14.54
N GLY A 9 40.99 -21.10 14.79
CA GLY A 9 40.45 -19.76 15.03
C GLY A 9 39.94 -19.09 13.75
N LEU A 10 40.56 -19.41 12.61
CA LEU A 10 40.14 -18.90 11.30
C LEU A 10 38.81 -19.51 10.83
N THR A 11 38.56 -20.79 11.12
CA THR A 11 37.31 -21.47 10.76
C THR A 11 36.11 -20.99 11.59
N ILE A 12 36.31 -20.71 12.89
CA ILE A 12 35.25 -20.18 13.77
C ILE A 12 34.86 -18.76 13.35
N LEU A 13 35.84 -17.93 12.96
CA LEU A 13 35.59 -16.56 12.47
C LEU A 13 34.84 -16.58 11.13
N LEU A 14 35.13 -17.52 10.23
CA LEU A 14 34.45 -17.65 8.94
C LEU A 14 32.96 -18.04 9.09
N LEU A 15 32.66 -18.93 10.05
CA LEU A 15 31.28 -19.33 10.38
C LEU A 15 30.44 -18.18 10.95
N PHE A 16 31.07 -17.27 11.70
CA PHE A 16 30.41 -16.08 12.25
C PHE A 16 30.13 -15.00 11.17
N ILE A 17 30.96 -14.93 10.14
CA ILE A 17 30.76 -13.99 9.02
C ILE A 17 29.64 -14.49 8.10
N LEU A 18 29.53 -15.81 7.90
CA LEU A 18 28.48 -16.43 7.07
C LEU A 18 27.06 -16.31 7.67
N SER A 19 26.92 -16.16 8.99
CA SER A 19 25.60 -15.99 9.64
C SER A 19 25.01 -14.58 9.49
N SER A 20 25.77 -13.62 8.95
CA SER A 20 25.39 -12.19 8.95
C SER A 20 24.65 -11.73 7.68
N ILE A 21 24.38 -12.60 6.71
CA ILE A 21 23.86 -12.20 5.38
C ILE A 21 22.32 -12.31 5.27
N SER A 22 21.60 -12.70 6.32
CA SER A 22 20.14 -12.73 6.27
C SER A 22 19.52 -11.34 6.53
N VAL A 23 19.70 -10.42 5.58
CA VAL A 23 18.86 -9.22 5.47
C VAL A 23 17.48 -9.66 4.98
N SER A 24 16.60 -10.04 5.91
CA SER A 24 15.17 -10.11 5.60
C SER A 24 14.63 -8.69 5.48
N ALA A 25 14.54 -8.19 4.25
CA ALA A 25 13.70 -7.04 3.93
C ALA A 25 12.23 -7.47 4.13
N GLN A 26 11.70 -7.30 5.33
CA GLN A 26 10.27 -7.50 5.60
C GLN A 26 9.50 -6.34 4.97
N THR A 27 9.19 -6.46 3.68
CA THR A 27 8.23 -5.57 3.03
C THR A 27 6.87 -5.80 3.69
N LYS A 28 6.37 -4.78 4.37
CA LYS A 28 5.12 -4.87 5.14
C LYS A 28 3.93 -4.67 4.22
N SER A 29 2.91 -5.52 4.42
CA SER A 29 1.62 -5.39 3.75
C SER A 29 0.97 -4.04 4.04
N ILE A 30 0.08 -3.64 3.13
CA ILE A 30 -0.79 -2.48 3.31
C ILE A 30 -2.11 -2.97 3.88
N ASP A 31 -2.57 -2.37 4.98
CA ASP A 31 -3.80 -2.75 5.64
C ASP A 31 -4.95 -1.81 5.23
N PRO A 32 -6.05 -2.34 4.67
CA PRO A 32 -7.25 -1.54 4.43
C PRO A 32 -7.91 -1.18 5.77
N THR A 33 -8.21 0.10 5.97
CA THR A 33 -8.94 0.57 7.16
C THR A 33 -10.45 0.32 7.02
N ALA A 34 -11.19 0.36 8.12
CA ALA A 34 -12.66 0.30 8.13
C ALA A 34 -13.33 1.39 7.27
N LYS A 35 -12.64 2.52 7.02
CA LYS A 35 -13.10 3.57 6.11
C LYS A 35 -12.70 3.25 4.67
N LYS A 36 -13.69 3.17 3.78
CA LYS A 36 -13.45 2.91 2.34
C LYS A 36 -12.47 3.92 1.74
N GLY A 37 -11.50 3.41 0.98
CA GLY A 37 -10.45 4.21 0.33
C GLY A 37 -9.37 4.74 1.26
N VAL A 38 -9.34 4.32 2.53
CA VAL A 38 -8.27 4.65 3.47
C VAL A 38 -7.42 3.40 3.70
N PHE A 39 -6.12 3.58 3.55
CA PHE A 39 -5.12 2.53 3.69
C PHE A 39 -4.07 2.98 4.68
N GLU A 40 -3.58 2.04 5.48
CA GLU A 40 -2.57 2.28 6.49
C GLU A 40 -1.39 1.33 6.28
N GLN A 41 -0.19 1.81 6.57
CA GLN A 41 1.01 0.99 6.64
C GLN A 41 1.83 1.48 7.83
N ASN A 42 2.20 0.56 8.73
CA ASN A 42 2.88 0.89 10.00
C ASN A 42 2.08 1.87 10.89
N GLY A 43 0.75 1.79 10.88
CA GLY A 43 -0.11 2.71 11.65
C GLY A 43 -0.15 4.15 11.11
N MET A 44 0.45 4.40 9.94
CA MET A 44 0.36 5.69 9.25
C MET A 44 -0.60 5.58 8.06
N ARG A 45 -1.48 6.58 7.94
CA ARG A 45 -2.38 6.71 6.79
C ARG A 45 -1.59 7.06 5.53
N LEU A 46 -1.82 6.27 4.49
CA LEU A 46 -1.21 6.47 3.19
C LEU A 46 -2.06 7.42 2.35
N THR A 47 -1.39 8.43 1.79
CA THR A 47 -1.98 9.26 0.73
C THR A 47 -2.03 8.49 -0.60
N PRO A 48 -2.91 8.85 -1.54
CA PRO A 48 -2.93 8.23 -2.87
C PRO A 48 -1.58 8.27 -3.60
N LYS A 49 -0.78 9.34 -3.38
CA LYS A 49 0.58 9.47 -3.94
C LYS A 49 1.55 8.47 -3.32
N GLN A 50 1.51 8.29 -2.00
CA GLN A 50 2.34 7.30 -1.31
C GLN A 50 1.94 5.89 -1.70
N LEU A 51 0.62 5.62 -1.80
CA LEU A 51 0.11 4.32 -2.22
C LEU A 51 0.60 3.97 -3.63
N LEU A 52 0.52 4.92 -4.57
CA LEU A 52 1.07 4.76 -5.92
C LEU A 52 2.56 4.41 -5.89
N LYS A 53 3.35 5.16 -5.10
CA LYS A 53 4.79 4.92 -4.96
C LYS A 53 5.11 3.54 -4.37
N ILE A 54 4.35 3.08 -3.38
CA ILE A 54 4.55 1.76 -2.76
C ILE A 54 4.24 0.66 -3.78
N THR A 55 3.18 0.83 -4.58
CA THR A 55 2.80 -0.14 -5.61
C THR A 55 3.77 -0.22 -6.80
N GLU A 56 4.74 0.70 -6.95
CA GLU A 56 5.71 0.70 -8.06
C GLU A 56 6.50 -0.60 -8.20
N SER A 57 6.71 -1.33 -7.09
CA SER A 57 7.42 -2.61 -7.13
C SER A 57 6.63 -3.75 -7.80
N ASN A 58 5.34 -3.58 -8.03
CA ASN A 58 4.48 -4.51 -8.75
C ASN A 58 3.84 -3.78 -9.95
N PRO A 59 4.26 -4.07 -11.20
CA PRO A 59 3.75 -3.37 -12.39
C PRO A 59 2.22 -3.40 -12.53
N GLU A 60 1.56 -4.52 -12.18
CA GLU A 60 0.11 -4.65 -12.27
C GLU A 60 -0.59 -3.78 -11.22
N ALA A 61 -0.13 -3.86 -9.96
CA ALA A 61 -0.63 -3.03 -8.88
C ALA A 61 -0.43 -1.52 -9.17
N TYR A 62 0.73 -1.15 -9.71
CA TYR A 62 1.04 0.23 -10.07
C TYR A 62 0.09 0.78 -11.15
N GLN A 63 -0.17 0.01 -12.22
CA GLN A 63 -1.09 0.45 -13.28
C GLN A 63 -2.52 0.63 -12.75
N GLU A 64 -2.97 -0.28 -11.89
CA GLU A 64 -4.30 -0.17 -11.30
C GLU A 64 -4.40 1.00 -10.32
N MET A 65 -3.37 1.23 -9.51
CA MET A 65 -3.28 2.36 -8.60
C MET A 65 -3.19 3.70 -9.34
N LYS A 66 -2.53 3.73 -10.51
CA LYS A 66 -2.47 4.92 -11.36
C LYS A 66 -3.86 5.36 -11.81
N LYS A 67 -4.68 4.42 -12.31
CA LYS A 67 -6.09 4.69 -12.68
C LYS A 67 -6.92 5.14 -11.47
N ALA A 68 -6.67 4.54 -10.30
CA ALA A 68 -7.31 4.99 -9.07
C ALA A 68 -6.95 6.45 -8.78
N LYS A 69 -5.67 6.81 -8.86
CA LYS A 69 -5.21 8.18 -8.63
C LYS A 69 -5.79 9.17 -9.64
N GLU A 70 -5.90 8.80 -10.92
CA GLU A 70 -6.55 9.64 -11.93
C GLU A 70 -7.99 9.97 -11.54
N ASN A 71 -8.79 8.96 -11.13
CA ASN A 71 -10.14 9.18 -10.63
C ASN A 71 -10.17 10.11 -9.41
N TYR A 72 -9.22 9.96 -8.48
CA TYR A 72 -9.10 10.83 -7.30
C TYR A 72 -8.76 12.28 -7.68
N ASP A 73 -7.83 12.48 -8.62
CA ASP A 73 -7.46 13.82 -9.09
C ASP A 73 -8.64 14.50 -9.79
N PHE A 74 -9.34 13.79 -10.69
CA PHE A 74 -10.54 14.31 -11.35
C PHE A 74 -11.64 14.65 -10.34
N ALA A 75 -11.88 13.77 -9.37
CA ALA A 75 -12.84 14.00 -8.29
C ALA A 75 -12.50 15.28 -7.49
N ASN A 76 -11.23 15.51 -7.17
CA ASN A 76 -10.82 16.72 -6.45
C ASN A 76 -11.00 18.00 -7.27
N VAL A 77 -10.64 17.98 -8.56
CA VAL A 77 -10.82 19.13 -9.43
C VAL A 77 -12.30 19.47 -9.56
N LEU A 78 -13.15 18.47 -9.83
CA LEU A 78 -14.60 18.65 -9.88
C LEU A 78 -15.18 19.07 -8.53
N GLY A 79 -14.65 18.55 -7.43
CA GLY A 79 -15.06 18.93 -6.08
C GLY A 79 -14.73 20.39 -5.77
N PHE A 80 -13.56 20.86 -6.18
CA PHE A 80 -13.16 22.26 -6.04
C PHE A 80 -14.06 23.17 -6.89
N ILE A 81 -14.31 22.81 -8.15
CA ILE A 81 -15.18 23.58 -9.05
C ILE A 81 -16.62 23.59 -8.51
N GLY A 82 -17.20 22.41 -8.26
CA GLY A 82 -18.57 22.28 -7.75
C GLY A 82 -18.77 22.96 -6.40
N GLY A 83 -17.80 22.81 -5.50
CA GLY A 83 -17.78 23.50 -4.21
C GLY A 83 -17.70 25.01 -4.35
N GLY A 84 -16.89 25.53 -5.28
CA GLY A 84 -16.84 26.96 -5.60
C GLY A 84 -18.16 27.50 -6.17
N LEU A 85 -18.78 26.76 -7.09
CA LEU A 85 -20.06 27.13 -7.72
C LEU A 85 -21.22 27.16 -6.72
N ILE A 86 -21.18 26.33 -5.68
CA ILE A 86 -22.16 26.34 -4.57
C ILE A 86 -21.79 27.40 -3.54
N GLY A 87 -20.51 27.47 -3.17
CA GLY A 87 -20.00 28.35 -2.12
C GLY A 87 -20.13 29.83 -2.48
N TRP A 88 -20.01 30.19 -3.75
CA TRP A 88 -20.11 31.58 -4.20
C TRP A 88 -21.51 32.17 -3.95
N PRO A 89 -22.63 31.58 -4.42
CA PRO A 89 -23.97 32.04 -4.08
C PRO A 89 -24.25 32.07 -2.57
N ILE A 90 -23.75 31.09 -1.81
CA ILE A 90 -23.91 31.08 -0.34
C ILE A 90 -23.20 32.27 0.29
N GLY A 91 -21.95 32.53 -0.11
CA GLY A 91 -21.18 33.69 0.35
C GLY A 91 -21.86 35.01 -0.01
N THR A 92 -22.39 35.13 -1.22
CA THR A 92 -23.15 36.32 -1.65
C THR A 92 -24.41 36.54 -0.81
N ALA A 93 -25.18 35.49 -0.53
CA ALA A 93 -26.37 35.59 0.31
C ALA A 93 -26.05 36.06 1.73
N ILE A 94 -24.98 35.52 2.33
CA ILE A 94 -24.51 35.94 3.66
C ILE A 94 -24.01 37.39 3.64
N GLY A 95 -23.37 37.82 2.55
CA GLY A 95 -22.91 39.19 2.34
C GLY A 95 -24.02 40.20 2.03
N GLY A 96 -25.29 39.79 1.99
CA GLY A 96 -26.44 40.65 1.70
C GLY A 96 -26.62 40.97 0.22
N GLY A 97 -25.92 40.27 -0.68
CA GLY A 97 -26.12 40.37 -2.13
C GLY A 97 -27.21 39.43 -2.64
N GLU A 98 -27.55 39.53 -3.92
CA GLU A 98 -28.52 38.64 -4.57
C GLU A 98 -27.84 37.35 -5.07
N PRO A 99 -28.13 36.18 -4.47
CA PRO A 99 -27.45 34.93 -4.81
C PRO A 99 -27.92 34.32 -6.14
N HIS A 100 -26.97 33.89 -6.98
CA HIS A 100 -27.29 33.18 -8.22
C HIS A 100 -27.47 31.67 -7.99
N TRP A 101 -28.66 31.27 -7.55
CA TRP A 101 -28.95 29.86 -7.21
C TRP A 101 -28.84 28.86 -8.37
N ILE A 102 -28.99 29.32 -9.62
CA ILE A 102 -28.73 28.48 -10.80
C ILE A 102 -27.27 28.01 -10.80
N LEU A 103 -26.32 28.86 -10.40
CA LEU A 103 -24.90 28.51 -10.29
C LEU A 103 -24.69 27.41 -9.24
N ALA A 104 -25.36 27.53 -8.09
CA ALA A 104 -25.33 26.50 -7.04
C ALA A 104 -25.94 25.18 -7.52
N GLY A 105 -27.04 25.24 -8.30
CA GLY A 105 -27.66 24.05 -8.91
C GLY A 105 -26.70 23.32 -9.86
N VAL A 106 -25.99 24.06 -10.72
CA VAL A 106 -24.95 23.49 -11.59
C VAL A 106 -23.81 22.89 -10.76
N GLY A 107 -23.35 23.60 -9.72
CA GLY A 107 -22.34 23.07 -8.80
C GLY A 107 -22.77 21.77 -8.13
N GLY A 108 -24.03 21.67 -7.72
CA GLY A 108 -24.64 20.45 -7.18
C GLY A 108 -24.62 19.30 -8.19
N ALA A 109 -24.97 19.56 -9.45
CA ALA A 109 -24.90 18.55 -10.52
C ALA A 109 -23.47 18.05 -10.75
N VAL A 110 -22.47 18.94 -10.70
CA VAL A 110 -21.06 18.55 -10.79
C VAL A 110 -20.65 17.62 -9.65
N LEU A 111 -21.10 17.89 -8.42
CA LEU A 111 -20.80 17.03 -7.28
C LEU A 111 -21.41 15.63 -7.41
N LEU A 112 -22.57 15.47 -8.06
CA LEU A 112 -23.14 14.15 -8.32
C LEU A 112 -22.26 13.31 -9.25
N CYS A 113 -21.59 13.93 -10.22
CA CYS A 113 -20.63 13.25 -11.10
C CYS A 113 -19.39 12.73 -10.35
N ILE A 114 -19.10 13.23 -9.15
CA ILE A 114 -17.96 12.78 -8.34
C ILE A 114 -18.22 11.40 -7.71
N ILE A 115 -19.48 11.04 -7.46
CA ILE A 115 -19.86 9.78 -6.80
C ILE A 115 -19.27 8.56 -7.52
N PRO A 116 -19.48 8.36 -8.84
CA PRO A 116 -18.89 7.22 -9.56
C PRO A 116 -17.35 7.27 -9.59
N LEU A 117 -16.74 8.47 -9.64
CA LEU A 117 -15.29 8.62 -9.59
C LEU A 117 -14.71 8.20 -8.24
N SER A 118 -15.37 8.58 -7.13
CA SER A 118 -14.96 8.19 -5.78
C SER A 118 -15.09 6.68 -5.56
N ASN A 119 -16.18 6.07 -6.03
CA ASN A 119 -16.33 4.61 -6.01
C ASN A 119 -15.26 3.93 -6.87
N GLY A 120 -14.98 4.48 -8.06
CA GLY A 120 -13.90 4.03 -8.92
C GLY A 120 -12.53 4.09 -8.22
N TYR A 121 -12.21 5.18 -7.53
CA TYR A 121 -10.99 5.28 -6.73
C TYR A 121 -10.94 4.19 -5.65
N ASN A 122 -12.00 4.03 -4.86
CA ASN A 122 -12.04 3.06 -3.75
C ASN A 122 -11.84 1.62 -4.24
N ASN A 123 -12.52 1.24 -5.32
CA ASN A 123 -12.45 -0.13 -5.82
C ASN A 123 -11.08 -0.45 -6.44
N ARG A 124 -10.54 0.50 -7.23
CA ARG A 124 -9.25 0.32 -7.90
C ARG A 124 -8.07 0.36 -6.94
N SER A 125 -8.10 1.27 -5.95
CA SER A 125 -7.06 1.32 -4.90
C SER A 125 -7.05 0.06 -4.05
N MET A 126 -8.23 -0.49 -3.71
CA MET A 126 -8.33 -1.78 -3.02
C MET A 126 -7.70 -2.91 -3.84
N ASN A 127 -8.06 -3.00 -5.12
CA ASN A 127 -7.53 -4.02 -6.03
C ASN A 127 -6.00 -3.90 -6.17
N ALA A 128 -5.47 -2.68 -6.29
CA ALA A 128 -4.02 -2.46 -6.35
C ALA A 128 -3.32 -2.90 -5.06
N VAL A 129 -3.91 -2.62 -3.90
CA VAL A 129 -3.38 -3.09 -2.61
C VAL A 129 -3.41 -4.61 -2.51
N GLU A 130 -4.49 -5.25 -2.96
CA GLU A 130 -4.61 -6.71 -2.98
C GLU A 130 -3.56 -7.36 -3.89
N MET A 131 -3.36 -6.82 -5.10
CA MET A 131 -2.31 -7.26 -6.03
C MET A 131 -0.91 -7.11 -5.42
N TYR A 132 -0.64 -5.97 -4.77
CA TYR A 132 0.63 -5.72 -4.09
C TYR A 132 0.86 -6.72 -2.96
N ASN A 133 -0.11 -6.86 -2.04
CA ASN A 133 -0.03 -7.75 -0.88
C ASN A 133 0.08 -9.22 -1.30
N SER A 134 -0.62 -9.64 -2.35
CA SER A 134 -0.53 -11.00 -2.90
C SER A 134 0.86 -11.31 -3.46
N GLY A 135 1.50 -10.31 -4.09
CA GLY A 135 2.90 -10.41 -4.51
C GLY A 135 3.87 -10.58 -3.34
N LEU A 136 3.59 -9.96 -2.19
CA LEU A 136 4.38 -10.16 -0.98
C LEU A 136 4.22 -11.59 -0.42
N VAL A 137 3.01 -12.12 -0.41
CA VAL A 137 2.73 -13.50 0.05
C VAL A 137 3.44 -14.54 -0.83
N GLN A 138 3.53 -14.32 -2.15
CA GLN A 138 4.32 -15.19 -3.03
C GLN A 138 5.82 -15.10 -2.76
N SER A 139 6.33 -13.92 -2.39
CA SER A 139 7.74 -13.74 -1.99
C SER A 139 8.05 -14.37 -0.62
N GLN A 140 7.04 -14.54 0.24
CA GLN A 140 7.09 -15.39 1.42
C GLN A 140 6.93 -16.86 1.01
N TYR A 141 7.95 -17.41 0.35
CA TYR A 141 8.04 -18.84 0.09
C TYR A 141 7.63 -19.63 1.34
N LYS A 142 6.72 -20.59 1.14
CA LYS A 142 6.24 -21.56 2.13
C LYS A 142 7.41 -21.96 3.02
N VAL A 143 7.43 -21.48 4.26
CA VAL A 143 8.53 -21.76 5.19
C VAL A 143 8.65 -23.27 5.27
N PRO A 144 9.76 -23.89 4.81
CA PRO A 144 9.90 -25.33 4.83
C PRO A 144 9.74 -25.78 6.27
N SER A 145 8.71 -26.59 6.52
CA SER A 145 8.41 -27.05 7.87
C SER A 145 9.45 -28.09 8.24
N PHE A 146 10.40 -27.73 9.09
CA PHE A 146 11.37 -28.66 9.64
C PHE A 146 10.76 -29.40 10.82
N LYS A 147 10.43 -30.67 10.61
CA LYS A 147 10.00 -31.55 11.70
C LYS A 147 11.13 -32.53 12.01
N LEU A 148 11.58 -32.52 13.25
CA LEU A 148 12.46 -33.56 13.79
C LEU A 148 11.59 -34.70 14.31
N GLY A 149 11.84 -35.91 13.80
CA GLY A 149 11.12 -37.11 14.20
C GLY A 149 12.09 -38.24 14.53
N SER A 150 11.74 -39.07 15.50
CA SER A 150 12.48 -40.29 15.83
C SER A 150 11.67 -41.50 15.38
N THR A 151 12.29 -42.37 14.58
CA THR A 151 11.72 -43.66 14.16
C THR A 151 12.48 -44.80 14.85
N GLN A 152 11.97 -46.03 14.76
CA GLN A 152 12.66 -47.21 15.31
C GLN A 152 14.07 -47.43 14.72
N ASN A 153 14.37 -46.82 13.56
CA ASN A 153 15.66 -46.92 12.88
C ASN A 153 16.56 -45.67 13.02
N GLY A 154 16.16 -44.68 13.81
CA GLY A 154 16.98 -43.48 14.09
C GLY A 154 16.22 -42.16 14.04
N ILE A 155 16.96 -41.05 14.25
CA ILE A 155 16.46 -39.67 14.19
C ILE A 155 16.54 -39.17 12.75
N GLY A 156 15.45 -38.60 12.24
CA GLY A 156 15.34 -38.06 10.90
C GLY A 156 14.81 -36.63 10.89
N LEU A 157 15.13 -35.91 9.82
CA LEU A 157 14.72 -34.52 9.59
C LEU A 157 13.80 -34.51 8.38
N LEU A 158 12.53 -34.17 8.60
CA LEU A 158 11.51 -34.16 7.57
C LEU A 158 11.30 -32.73 7.10
N ILE A 159 11.52 -32.52 5.81
CA ILE A 159 11.36 -31.23 5.13
C ILE A 159 10.15 -31.36 4.20
N SER A 160 9.11 -30.57 4.46
CA SER A 160 7.95 -30.46 3.57
C SER A 160 7.97 -29.12 2.86
N PHE A 161 7.96 -29.17 1.52
CA PHE A 161 7.87 -28.04 0.60
C PHE A 161 6.42 -27.77 0.19
#